data_AF-A0A534ZPI6-F1
#
_entry.id   AF-A0A534ZPI6-F1
#
_cell.length_a   1.000
_cell.length_b   1.000
_cell.length_c   1.000
_cell.angle_alpha   90.00
_cell.angle_beta   90.00
_cell.angle_gamma   90.00
#
_symmetry.space_group_name_H-M   'P 1'
#
loop_
_entity.id
_entity.type
_entity.pdbx_description
1 polymer ?
#
loop_
_entity_poly.entity_id
_entity_poly.type
_entity_poly.pdbx_seq_one_letter_code
_entity_poly.pdbx_strand_id
1 'polypeptide(L)'
;MRRPLLVLVCVAGLRSAAAAAGPVEVKVDGVVLDPDSGSPVVRLVEKAKAHRELPIWIGPFEAQAIALEMQGVPPPRPLTHDLMKQLVERLGGKLTRVVIGELRDNTYFATLHLKRPGEKDLTVDARPSDAIAL
;
A
#
# COMPACT_ATOMS: atom_id res chain seq x y z
N MET A 1 -6.75 -18.97 -4.46
CA MET A 1 -7.02 -17.70 -5.19
C MET A 1 -6.79 -16.54 -4.22
N ARG A 2 -5.61 -15.90 -4.24
CA ARG A 2 -5.32 -14.75 -3.37
C ARG A 2 -6.17 -13.58 -3.87
N ARG A 3 -7.18 -13.13 -3.11
CA ARG A 3 -7.86 -11.88 -3.42
C ARG A 3 -6.82 -10.75 -3.25
N PRO A 4 -6.59 -9.89 -4.26
CA PRO A 4 -5.64 -8.80 -4.12
C PRO A 4 -6.11 -7.89 -2.99
N LEU A 5 -5.18 -7.44 -2.16
CA LEU A 5 -5.47 -6.49 -1.11
C LEU A 5 -6.04 -5.20 -1.72
N LEU A 6 -7.11 -4.67 -1.13
CA LEU A 6 -7.72 -3.43 -1.59
C LEU A 6 -6.87 -2.25 -1.10
N VAL A 7 -6.12 -1.62 -2.00
CA VAL A 7 -5.39 -0.39 -1.71
C VAL A 7 -6.22 0.80 -2.17
N LEU A 8 -6.48 1.72 -1.25
CA LEU A 8 -7.22 2.94 -1.47
C LEU A 8 -6.31 4.14 -1.22
N VAL A 9 -6.47 5.19 -2.01
CA VAL A 9 -5.78 6.47 -1.83
C VAL A 9 -6.84 7.56 -1.61
N CYS A 10 -6.69 8.36 -0.57
CA CYS A 10 -7.45 9.60 -0.41
C CYS A 10 -6.85 10.67 -1.33
N VAL A 11 -7.71 11.34 -2.10
CA VAL A 11 -7.38 12.11 -3.31
C VAL A 11 -6.55 13.40 -3.06
N ALA A 12 -6.01 13.62 -1.86
CA ALA A 12 -5.20 14.81 -1.59
C ALA A 12 -3.92 14.88 -2.45
N GLY A 13 -3.38 13.74 -2.91
CA GLY A 13 -2.15 13.67 -3.74
C GLY A 13 -2.35 13.51 -5.25
N LEU A 14 -3.58 13.27 -5.73
CA LEU A 14 -3.89 13.03 -7.14
C LEU A 14 -4.48 14.31 -7.76
N ARG A 15 -3.63 15.20 -8.29
CA ARG A 15 -4.10 16.47 -8.89
C ARG A 15 -5.04 16.22 -10.08
N SER A 16 -6.33 16.49 -9.87
CA SER A 16 -7.26 17.06 -10.87
C SER A 16 -8.40 17.77 -10.15
N ALA A 17 -8.79 18.93 -10.66
CA ALA A 17 -9.77 19.84 -10.09
C ALA A 17 -11.19 19.31 -10.24
N ALA A 18 -11.69 18.60 -9.22
CA ALA A 18 -13.12 18.49 -8.92
C ALA A 18 -13.29 18.04 -7.46
N ALA A 19 -14.03 18.83 -6.70
CA ALA A 19 -14.29 18.60 -5.29
C ALA A 19 -15.17 17.36 -5.05
N ALA A 20 -14.94 16.74 -3.88
CA ALA A 20 -15.69 15.63 -3.27
C ALA A 20 -15.61 14.27 -4.00
N ALA A 21 -14.54 13.51 -3.76
CA ALA A 21 -14.52 12.09 -4.10
C ALA A 21 -13.95 11.29 -2.92
N GLY A 22 -14.69 10.26 -2.51
CA GLY A 22 -14.25 9.30 -1.50
C GLY A 22 -12.96 8.58 -1.89
N PRO A 23 -12.51 7.60 -1.09
CA PRO A 23 -11.28 6.87 -1.36
C PRO A 23 -11.27 6.30 -2.78
N VAL A 24 -10.19 6.52 -3.52
CA VAL A 24 -9.99 6.02 -4.88
C VAL A 24 -9.26 4.70 -4.83
N GLU A 25 -9.79 3.69 -5.50
CA GLU A 25 -9.14 2.39 -5.60
C GLU A 25 -7.96 2.43 -6.57
N VAL A 26 -6.81 2.00 -6.08
CA VAL A 26 -5.56 1.94 -6.83
C VAL A 26 -5.02 0.52 -6.86
N LYS A 27 -4.06 0.30 -7.76
CA LYS A 27 -3.18 -0.87 -7.76
C LYS A 27 -1.74 -0.40 -7.81
N VAL A 28 -0.84 -1.24 -7.31
CA VAL A 28 0.60 -1.08 -7.55
C VAL A 28 0.86 -1.40 -9.02
N ASP A 29 1.39 -0.44 -9.76
CA ASP A 29 1.77 -0.62 -11.17
C ASP A 29 3.21 -1.13 -11.28
N GLY A 30 4.10 -0.61 -10.43
CA GLY A 30 5.51 -0.97 -10.45
C GLY A 30 6.33 -0.24 -9.39
N VAL A 31 7.56 -0.70 -9.22
CA VAL A 31 8.63 -0.02 -8.51
C VAL A 31 9.66 0.39 -9.55
N VAL A 32 9.95 1.69 -9.64
CA VAL A 32 10.89 2.27 -10.61
C VAL A 32 11.96 3.08 -9.89
N LEU A 33 13.04 3.42 -10.59
CA LEU A 33 14.02 4.38 -10.11
C LEU A 33 13.71 5.76 -10.68
N ASP A 34 13.72 6.76 -9.81
CA ASP A 34 13.72 8.16 -10.21
C ASP A 34 15.02 8.47 -10.98
N PRO A 35 14.95 9.01 -12.22
CA PRO A 35 16.12 9.18 -13.07
C PRO A 35 17.09 10.24 -12.57
N ASP A 36 16.63 11.21 -11.77
CA ASP A 36 17.43 12.33 -11.30
C ASP A 36 18.16 11.97 -10.00
N SER A 37 17.45 11.32 -9.07
CA SER A 37 17.95 11.00 -7.74
C SER A 37 18.44 9.56 -7.58
N GLY A 38 18.07 8.65 -8.49
CA GLY A 38 18.27 7.21 -8.34
C GLY A 38 17.43 6.59 -7.22
N SER A 39 16.53 7.35 -6.60
CA SER A 39 15.72 6.88 -5.48
C SER A 39 14.58 5.97 -5.97
N PRO A 40 14.24 4.90 -5.24
CA PRO A 40 13.10 4.07 -5.58
C PRO A 40 11.75 4.79 -5.41
N VAL A 41 10.86 4.58 -6.38
CA VAL A 41 9.50 5.12 -6.40
C VAL A 41 8.52 3.99 -6.65
N VAL A 42 7.54 3.82 -5.76
CA VAL A 42 6.38 2.97 -6.04
C VAL A 42 5.31 3.78 -6.77
N ARG A 43 4.86 3.26 -7.91
CA ARG A 43 3.81 3.88 -8.73
C ARG A 43 2.48 3.22 -8.43
N LEU A 44 1.55 3.99 -7.89
CA LEU A 44 0.16 3.59 -7.69
C LEU A 44 -0.69 4.16 -8.82
N VAL A 45 -1.48 3.32 -9.48
CA VAL A 45 -2.38 3.76 -10.56
C VAL A 45 -3.82 3.50 -10.18
N GLU A 46 -4.67 4.47 -10.46
CA GLU A 46 -6.11 4.35 -10.30
C GLU A 46 -6.66 3.21 -11.16
N LYS A 47 -7.55 2.38 -10.58
CA LYS A 47 -8.19 1.28 -11.33
C LYS A 47 -9.30 1.77 -12.28
N ALA A 48 -9.88 2.94 -12.01
CA ALA A 48 -10.89 3.55 -12.86
C ALA A 48 -10.30 4.14 -14.16
N LYS A 49 -11.18 4.52 -15.11
CA LYS A 49 -10.81 4.98 -16.46
C LYS A 49 -9.95 6.25 -16.52
N ALA A 50 -9.79 6.98 -15.42
CA ALA A 50 -9.10 8.27 -15.40
C ALA A 50 -7.56 8.16 -15.42
N HIS A 51 -6.98 6.95 -15.33
CA HIS A 51 -5.54 6.70 -15.45
C HIS A 51 -4.64 7.62 -14.62
N ARG A 52 -5.12 8.12 -13.48
CA ARG A 52 -4.30 8.94 -12.59
C ARG A 52 -3.27 8.06 -11.88
N GLU A 53 -2.08 8.60 -11.68
CA GLU A 53 -1.02 7.94 -10.93
C GLU A 53 -0.58 8.77 -9.73
N LEU A 54 -0.13 8.07 -8.68
CA LEU A 54 0.46 8.62 -7.47
C LEU A 54 1.85 7.97 -7.27
N PRO A 55 2.93 8.71 -7.51
CA PRO A 55 4.28 8.27 -7.13
C PRO A 55 4.52 8.48 -5.63
N ILE A 56 5.12 7.50 -4.98
CA ILE A 56 5.58 7.60 -3.59
C ILE A 56 7.05 7.17 -3.54
N TRP A 57 7.93 8.08 -3.12
CA TRP A 57 9.35 7.78 -2.89
C TRP A 57 9.49 6.93 -1.63
N ILE A 58 10.28 5.86 -1.74
CA ILE A 58 10.49 4.88 -0.68
C ILE A 58 11.98 4.51 -0.60
N GLY A 59 12.38 3.89 0.51
CA GLY A 59 13.75 3.39 0.65
C GLY A 59 14.01 2.14 -0.20
N PRO A 60 15.29 1.80 -0.42
CA PRO A 60 15.70 0.64 -1.22
C PRO A 60 15.23 -0.69 -0.63
N PHE A 61 15.19 -0.82 0.69
CA PHE A 61 14.74 -2.05 1.36
C PHE A 61 13.23 -2.24 1.22
N GLU A 62 12.45 -1.16 1.34
CA GLU A 62 11.02 -1.15 1.09
C GLU A 62 10.69 -1.49 -0.36
N ALA A 63 11.42 -0.88 -1.30
CA ALA A 63 11.30 -1.16 -2.73
C ALA A 63 11.54 -2.63 -3.05
N GLN A 64 12.59 -3.22 -2.46
CA GLN A 64 12.88 -4.64 -2.61
C GLN A 64 11.76 -5.52 -2.06
N ALA A 65 11.20 -5.19 -0.89
CA ALA A 65 10.09 -5.95 -0.31
C ALA A 65 8.84 -5.95 -1.20
N ILE A 66 8.47 -4.79 -1.74
CA ILE A 66 7.33 -4.65 -2.66
C ILE A 66 7.61 -5.43 -3.95
N ALA A 67 8.79 -5.28 -4.54
CA ALA A 67 9.15 -5.96 -5.78
C ALA A 67 9.10 -7.49 -5.65
N LEU A 68 9.54 -8.05 -4.51
CA LEU A 68 9.48 -9.49 -4.25
C LEU A 68 8.03 -9.99 -4.14
N GLU A 69 7.15 -9.27 -3.42
CA GLU A 69 5.73 -9.66 -3.36
C GLU A 69 5.06 -9.54 -4.75
N MET A 70 5.41 -8.51 -5.54
CA MET A 70 4.90 -8.35 -6.91
C MET A 70 5.31 -9.50 -7.85
N GLN A 71 6.48 -10.11 -7.64
CA GLN A 71 6.90 -11.29 -8.40
C GLN A 71 6.07 -12.53 -8.07
N GLY A 72 5.40 -12.55 -6.92
CA GLY A 72 4.54 -13.65 -6.49
C GLY A 72 5.27 -14.96 -6.20
N VAL A 73 6.61 -14.93 -6.11
CA VAL A 73 7.44 -16.10 -5.82
C VAL A 73 7.69 -16.16 -4.31
N PRO A 74 7.21 -17.20 -3.61
CA PRO A 74 7.43 -17.30 -2.17
C PRO A 74 8.92 -17.55 -1.88
N PRO A 75 9.51 -16.80 -0.91
CA PRO A 75 10.88 -17.03 -0.49
C PRO A 75 11.03 -18.36 0.27
N PRO A 76 12.24 -18.94 0.36
CA PRO A 76 12.48 -20.19 1.09
C PRO A 76 12.19 -20.09 2.59
N ARG A 77 12.22 -18.87 3.14
CA ARG A 77 11.84 -18.55 4.52
C ARG A 77 11.02 -17.25 4.51
N PRO A 78 10.03 -17.09 5.41
CA PRO A 78 9.24 -15.87 5.50
C PRO A 78 10.13 -14.64 5.70
N LEU A 79 9.92 -13.61 4.88
CA LEU A 79 10.50 -12.29 5.10
C LEU A 79 9.66 -11.51 6.12
N THR A 80 10.08 -10.28 6.43
CA THR A 80 9.43 -9.45 7.46
C THR A 80 7.93 -9.27 7.19
N HIS A 81 7.54 -8.95 5.96
CA HIS A 81 6.14 -8.74 5.59
C HIS A 81 5.33 -10.06 5.60
N ASP A 82 5.93 -11.17 5.15
CA ASP A 82 5.31 -12.50 5.28
C ASP A 82 5.06 -12.87 6.75
N LEU A 83 6.03 -12.61 7.61
CA LEU A 83 5.93 -12.87 9.04
C LEU A 83 4.82 -12.01 9.67
N MET A 84 4.78 -10.70 9.38
CA MET A 84 3.75 -9.79 9.87
C MET A 84 2.35 -10.23 9.45
N LYS A 85 2.17 -10.60 8.18
CA LYS A 85 0.92 -11.16 7.64
C LYS A 85 0.50 -12.42 8.39
N GLN A 86 1.43 -13.35 8.58
CA GLN A 86 1.17 -14.58 9.35
C GLN A 86 0.81 -14.28 10.80
N LEU A 87 1.46 -13.32 11.46
CA LEU A 87 1.11 -12.93 12.83
C LEU A 87 -0.31 -12.38 12.91
N VAL A 88 -0.70 -11.48 12.00
CA VAL A 88 -2.06 -10.95 11.92
C VAL A 88 -3.08 -12.09 11.75
N GLU A 89 -2.84 -13.00 10.80
CA GLU A 89 -3.74 -14.13 10.53
C GLU A 89 -3.82 -15.10 11.72
N ARG A 90 -2.68 -15.45 12.35
CA ARG A 90 -2.60 -16.38 13.47
C ARG A 90 -3.25 -15.85 14.74
N LEU A 91 -3.27 -14.53 14.93
CA LEU A 91 -3.99 -13.87 16.01
C LEU A 91 -5.50 -13.70 15.71
N GLY A 92 -5.95 -14.15 14.53
CA GLY A 92 -7.35 -14.11 14.10
C GLY A 92 -7.77 -12.80 13.42
N GLY A 93 -6.81 -11.94 13.11
CA GLY A 93 -7.02 -10.73 12.34
C GLY A 93 -7.01 -11.00 10.83
N LYS A 94 -7.65 -10.09 10.08
CA LYS A 94 -7.61 -10.08 8.62
C LYS A 94 -7.42 -8.65 8.13
N LEU A 95 -6.37 -8.42 7.34
CA LEU A 95 -6.20 -7.17 6.61
C LEU A 95 -7.24 -7.10 5.49
N THR A 96 -8.06 -6.05 5.54
CA THR A 96 -9.20 -5.88 4.61
C THR A 96 -8.95 -4.81 3.57
N ARG A 97 -8.27 -3.74 3.95
CA ARG A 97 -7.85 -2.67 3.04
C ARG A 97 -6.70 -1.88 3.65
N VAL A 98 -5.99 -1.18 2.78
CA VAL A 98 -5.01 -0.16 3.12
C VAL A 98 -5.57 1.17 2.62
N VAL A 99 -5.48 2.20 3.45
CA VAL A 99 -5.82 3.57 3.05
C VAL A 99 -4.57 4.42 3.13
N ILE A 100 -4.09 4.92 2.01
CA ILE A 100 -3.06 5.96 1.95
C ILE A 100 -3.78 7.29 2.08
N GLY A 101 -3.52 7.95 3.20
CA GLY A 101 -4.24 9.12 3.68
C GLY A 101 -3.54 10.43 3.35
N GLU A 102 -3.44 11.28 4.36
CA GLU A 102 -2.89 12.63 4.24
C GLU A 102 -1.39 12.65 3.90
N LEU A 103 -1.00 13.74 3.23
CA LEU A 103 0.38 14.15 3.05
C LEU A 103 0.66 15.29 4.03
N ARG A 104 1.57 15.08 4.97
CA ARG A 104 2.02 16.11 5.91
C ARG A 104 3.53 16.20 5.88
N ASP A 105 4.06 17.40 5.73
CA ASP A 105 5.52 17.64 5.70
C ASP A 105 6.24 16.71 4.72
N ASN A 106 5.69 16.59 3.50
CA ASN A 106 6.20 15.72 2.44
C ASN A 106 6.22 14.21 2.78
N THR A 107 5.46 13.79 3.80
CA THR A 107 5.35 12.41 4.26
C THR A 107 3.90 11.91 4.12
N TYR A 108 3.70 10.86 3.34
CA TYR A 108 2.40 10.19 3.24
C TYR A 108 2.19 9.27 4.44
N PHE A 109 0.97 9.27 4.98
CA PHE A 109 0.53 8.36 6.02
C PHE A 109 -0.35 7.27 5.44
N ALA A 110 -0.29 6.06 6.01
CA ALA A 110 -1.17 4.97 5.63
C ALA A 110 -1.84 4.34 6.87
N THR A 111 -3.00 3.74 6.65
CA THR A 111 -3.74 3.04 7.69
C THR A 111 -4.11 1.65 7.22
N LEU A 112 -3.71 0.65 8.01
CA LEU A 112 -4.13 -0.73 7.84
C LEU A 112 -5.51 -0.90 8.48
N HIS A 113 -6.50 -1.38 7.73
CA HIS A 113 -7.81 -1.74 8.28
C HIS A 113 -7.90 -3.25 8.49
N LEU A 114 -7.91 -3.65 9.75
CA LEU A 114 -7.99 -5.03 10.20
C LEU A 114 -9.40 -5.35 10.69
N LYS A 115 -9.85 -6.58 10.45
CA LYS A 115 -11.09 -7.13 11.02
C LYS A 115 -10.82 -8.41 11.77
N ARG A 116 -11.56 -8.62 12.86
CA ARG A 116 -11.64 -9.88 13.60
C ARG A 116 -13.11 -10.24 13.84
N PRO A 117 -13.53 -11.51 13.65
CA PRO A 117 -14.93 -11.89 13.82
C PRO A 117 -15.46 -11.53 15.22
N GLY A 118 -16.62 -10.85 15.28
CA GLY A 118 -17.25 -10.47 16.55
C GLY A 118 -16.64 -9.25 17.24
N GLU A 119 -15.60 -8.64 16.67
CA GLU A 119 -14.94 -7.46 17.23
C GLU A 119 -15.13 -6.23 16.33
N LYS A 120 -14.86 -5.04 16.90
CA LYS A 120 -14.86 -3.78 16.14
C LYS A 120 -13.68 -3.79 15.15
N ASP A 121 -13.86 -3.08 14.03
CA ASP A 121 -12.79 -2.85 13.07
C ASP A 121 -11.61 -2.16 13.78
N LEU A 122 -10.40 -2.66 13.53
CA LEU A 122 -9.16 -2.15 14.09
C LEU A 122 -8.38 -1.41 13.01
N THR A 123 -7.76 -0.30 13.39
CA THR A 123 -6.89 0.49 12.50
C THR A 123 -5.50 0.59 13.08
N VAL A 124 -4.49 0.43 12.24
CA VAL A 124 -3.07 0.56 12.62
C VAL A 124 -2.42 1.58 11.70
N ASP A 125 -1.75 2.57 12.28
CA ASP A 125 -0.92 3.52 11.53
C ASP A 125 0.28 2.82 10.92
N ALA A 126 0.63 3.20 9.69
CA ALA A 126 1.71 2.57 8.94
C ALA A 126 2.32 3.56 7.93
N ARG A 127 3.58 3.31 7.57
CA ARG A 127 4.14 3.94 6.37
C ARG A 127 3.46 3.34 5.13
N PRO A 128 3.25 4.11 4.05
CA PRO A 128 2.72 3.57 2.80
C PRO A 128 3.50 2.38 2.26
N SER A 129 4.83 2.41 2.36
CA SER A 129 5.69 1.32 1.93
C SER A 129 5.38 -0.02 2.61
N ASP A 130 5.26 0.00 3.95
CA ASP A 130 4.99 -1.21 4.74
C ASP A 130 3.57 -1.72 4.45
N ALA A 131 2.62 -0.80 4.29
CA ALA A 131 1.24 -1.13 4.01
C ALA A 131 1.05 -1.73 2.61
N ILE A 132 1.79 -1.24 1.61
CA ILE A 132 1.77 -1.76 0.24
C ILE A 132 2.39 -3.16 0.15
N ALA A 133 3.38 -3.47 1.01
CA ALA A 133 4.11 -4.74 0.99
C ALA A 133 3.40 -5.92 1.70
N LEU A 134 2.24 -5.70 2.36
CA LEU A 134 1.46 -6.72 3.10
C LEU A 134 0.36 -7.39 2.23
#